data_AF-A0A2S1R8Y7-F1
#
_entry.id   AF-A0A2S1R8Y7-F1
#
_cell.length_a   1.000
_cell.length_b   1.000
_cell.length_c   1.000
_cell.angle_alpha   90.00
_cell.angle_beta   90.00
_cell.angle_gamma   90.00
#
_symmetry.space_group_name_H-M   'P 1'
#
loop_
_entity.id
_entity.type
_entity.pdbx_description
1 polymer ?
#
loop_
_entity_poly.entity_id
_entity_poly.type
_entity_poly.pdbx_seq_one_letter_code
_entity_poly.pdbx_strand_id
1 'polypeptide(L)'
;MYAMVQTTGRYGSHWSQPIMVARGREVLLSEGEVEITEGPAVFNPVADRSHPAFLRLQVPDSIDLTLTVRDIVHAHDLLSEIPLAGRPPLSTLAKKIVGRPGYFRFRSDFELTLTTTDGREERHTGRTLHEMVALS
;
A
#
# COMPACT_ATOMS: atom_id res chain seq x y z
N MET A 1 4.13 -10.93 -1.28
CA MET A 1 4.66 -9.60 -0.91
C MET A 1 4.48 -8.69 -2.10
N TYR A 2 4.15 -7.43 -1.87
CA TYR A 2 4.11 -6.42 -2.92
C TYR A 2 4.68 -5.11 -2.37
N ALA A 3 5.11 -4.22 -3.25
CA ALA A 3 5.46 -2.86 -2.90
C ALA A 3 5.04 -1.91 -4.01
N MET A 4 4.69 -0.68 -3.65
CA MET A 4 4.52 0.41 -4.60
C MET A 4 5.33 1.58 -4.08
N VAL A 5 6.41 1.90 -4.78
CA VAL A 5 7.36 2.91 -4.33
C VAL A 5 7.69 3.81 -5.50
N GLN A 6 7.52 5.11 -5.31
CA GLN A 6 8.06 6.10 -6.22
C GLN A 6 9.46 6.50 -5.73
N THR A 7 10.44 6.41 -6.62
CA THR A 7 11.77 6.96 -6.34
C THR A 7 11.71 8.49 -6.26
N THR A 8 12.67 9.11 -5.57
CA THR A 8 12.75 10.58 -5.50
C THR A 8 13.18 11.19 -6.83
N GLY A 9 12.98 12.50 -7.03
CA GLY A 9 13.44 13.21 -8.23
C GLY A 9 14.93 13.06 -8.56
N ARG A 10 15.80 12.90 -7.55
CA ARG A 10 17.24 12.59 -7.75
C ARG A 10 17.46 11.28 -8.54
N TYR A 11 16.53 10.36 -8.46
CA TYR A 11 16.58 9.03 -9.08
C TYR A 11 15.54 8.87 -10.20
N GLY A 12 15.05 9.98 -10.77
CA GLY A 12 14.20 9.96 -11.95
C GLY A 12 12.69 9.79 -11.70
N SER A 13 12.24 9.77 -10.44
CA SER A 13 10.82 9.65 -10.09
C SER A 13 10.11 8.41 -10.66
N HIS A 14 10.86 7.35 -10.95
CA HIS A 14 10.35 6.08 -11.44
C HIS A 14 9.51 5.37 -10.38
N TRP A 15 8.40 4.78 -10.83
CA TRP A 15 7.60 3.86 -10.04
C TRP A 15 8.19 2.46 -10.08
N SER A 16 8.28 1.82 -8.93
CA SER A 16 8.59 0.41 -8.78
C SER A 16 7.37 -0.26 -8.14
N GLN A 17 6.80 -1.23 -8.85
CA GLN A 17 5.57 -1.90 -8.44
C GLN A 17 5.76 -3.42 -8.43
N PRO A 18 6.72 -3.96 -7.66
CA PRO A 18 6.99 -5.39 -7.68
C PRO A 18 5.92 -6.19 -6.91
N ILE A 19 5.67 -7.41 -7.38
CA ILE A 19 4.87 -8.41 -6.67
C ILE A 19 5.57 -9.76 -6.69
N MET A 20 5.59 -10.43 -5.54
CA MET A 20 6.07 -11.79 -5.38
C MET A 20 5.02 -12.65 -4.69
N VAL A 21 4.69 -13.78 -5.29
CA VAL A 21 3.83 -14.81 -4.69
C VAL A 21 4.63 -16.08 -4.49
N ALA A 22 4.55 -16.62 -3.29
CA ALA A 22 5.28 -17.81 -2.90
C ALA A 22 4.38 -18.74 -2.07
N ARG A 23 4.63 -20.05 -2.19
CA ARG A 23 4.00 -21.10 -1.39
C ARG A 23 5.09 -21.86 -0.65
N GLY A 24 5.17 -21.66 0.67
CA GLY A 24 6.25 -22.24 1.47
C GLY A 24 7.60 -21.74 0.97
N ARG A 25 8.38 -22.63 0.32
CA ARG A 25 9.71 -22.32 -0.23
C ARG A 25 9.72 -22.08 -1.75
N GLU A 26 8.59 -22.28 -2.41
CA GLU A 26 8.45 -22.17 -3.85
C GLU A 26 7.99 -20.77 -4.23
N VAL A 27 8.73 -20.10 -5.12
CA VAL A 27 8.31 -18.83 -5.71
C VAL A 27 7.45 -19.15 -6.93
N LEU A 28 6.18 -18.75 -6.90
CA LEU A 28 5.20 -18.99 -7.94
C LEU A 28 5.17 -17.85 -8.96
N LEU A 29 5.39 -16.61 -8.50
CA LEU A 29 5.50 -15.41 -9.34
C LEU A 29 6.48 -14.42 -8.71
N SER A 30 7.26 -13.72 -9.54
CA SER A 30 8.06 -12.57 -9.15
C SER A 30 8.14 -11.57 -10.31
N GLU A 31 7.26 -10.58 -10.30
CA GLU A 31 7.16 -9.57 -11.36
C GLU A 31 7.56 -8.18 -10.87
N GLY A 32 8.09 -7.37 -11.78
CA GLY A 32 8.54 -5.99 -11.51
C GLY A 32 7.48 -4.92 -11.76
N GLU A 33 6.43 -5.25 -12.52
CA GLU A 33 5.35 -4.34 -12.90
C GLU A 33 4.02 -5.00 -12.61
N VAL A 34 3.19 -4.34 -11.81
CA VAL A 34 1.84 -4.79 -11.46
C VAL A 34 0.89 -3.62 -11.66
N GLU A 35 -0.26 -3.88 -12.29
CA GLU A 35 -1.33 -2.90 -12.40
C GLU A 35 -2.03 -2.78 -11.05
N ILE A 36 -2.16 -1.55 -10.54
CA ILE A 36 -2.79 -1.28 -9.26
C ILE A 36 -4.02 -0.42 -9.49
N THR A 37 -5.17 -0.90 -9.00
CA THR A 37 -6.42 -0.15 -8.98
C THR A 37 -6.81 0.14 -7.53
N GLU A 38 -7.02 1.41 -7.23
CA GLU A 38 -7.52 1.85 -5.92
C GLU A 38 -9.05 1.91 -5.92
N GLY A 39 -9.65 1.41 -4.85
CA GLY A 39 -11.07 1.58 -4.59
C GLY A 39 -11.44 3.01 -4.16
N PRO A 40 -12.73 3.27 -3.89
CA PRO A 40 -13.17 4.56 -3.38
C PRO A 40 -12.41 5.00 -2.13
N ALA A 41 -12.11 6.30 -2.03
CA ALA A 41 -11.47 6.87 -0.86
C ALA A 41 -12.42 6.90 0.36
N VAL A 42 -11.91 6.48 1.51
CA VAL A 42 -12.58 6.48 2.82
C VAL A 42 -11.78 7.37 3.76
N PHE A 43 -12.43 8.38 4.35
CA PHE A 43 -11.78 9.27 5.30
C PHE A 43 -11.64 8.62 6.68
N ASN A 44 -10.44 8.66 7.25
CA ASN A 44 -10.19 8.26 8.63
C ASN A 44 -9.92 9.51 9.50
N PRO A 45 -10.77 9.79 10.52
CA PRO A 45 -10.63 10.98 11.35
C PRO A 45 -9.45 10.90 12.34
N VAL A 46 -8.96 9.70 12.68
CA VAL A 46 -7.82 9.51 13.59
C VAL A 46 -6.51 9.86 12.87
N ALA A 47 -6.37 9.44 11.62
CA ALA A 47 -5.25 9.79 10.77
C ALA A 47 -5.36 11.19 10.13
N ASP A 48 -6.55 11.80 10.18
CA ASP A 48 -6.90 13.01 9.43
C ASP A 48 -6.61 12.87 7.92
N ARG A 49 -6.83 11.66 7.39
CA ARG A 49 -6.43 11.26 6.03
C ARG A 49 -7.37 10.24 5.43
N SER A 50 -7.49 10.27 4.10
CA SER A 50 -8.23 9.26 3.36
C SER A 50 -7.32 8.09 2.94
N HIS A 51 -7.92 6.91 2.81
CA HIS A 51 -7.28 5.72 2.26
C HIS A 51 -8.25 4.99 1.32
N PRO A 52 -7.78 4.17 0.39
CA PRO A 52 -8.68 3.41 -0.46
C PRO A 52 -9.41 2.32 0.34
N ALA A 53 -10.67 2.05 -0.02
CA ALA A 53 -11.45 0.96 0.57
C ALA A 53 -10.88 -0.42 0.21
N PHE A 54 -10.26 -0.54 -0.97
CA PHE A 54 -9.55 -1.73 -1.41
C PHE A 54 -8.38 -1.37 -2.31
N LEU A 55 -7.43 -2.29 -2.43
CA LEU A 55 -6.42 -2.29 -3.49
C LEU A 55 -6.59 -3.56 -4.32
N ARG A 56 -6.61 -3.43 -5.65
CA ARG A 56 -6.53 -4.57 -6.57
C ARG A 56 -5.20 -4.52 -7.30
N LEU A 57 -4.47 -5.63 -7.27
CA LEU A 57 -3.17 -5.82 -7.90
C LEU A 57 -3.31 -6.89 -8.98
N GLN A 58 -2.93 -6.56 -10.22
CA GLN A 58 -3.09 -7.43 -11.36
C GLN A 58 -1.79 -7.59 -12.14
N VAL A 59 -1.43 -8.83 -12.42
CA VAL A 59 -0.47 -9.20 -13.47
C VAL A 59 -1.29 -9.98 -14.50
N PRO A 60 -1.45 -9.47 -15.73
CA PRO A 60 -2.25 -10.12 -16.75
C PRO A 60 -1.93 -11.61 -16.89
N ASP A 61 -2.99 -12.41 -17.02
CA ASP A 61 -2.96 -13.88 -17.15
C ASP A 61 -2.30 -14.65 -16.01
N SER A 62 -1.81 -13.97 -14.96
CA SER A 62 -1.02 -14.58 -13.89
C SER A 62 -1.66 -14.41 -12.51
N ILE A 63 -2.00 -13.17 -12.13
CA ILE A 63 -2.50 -12.84 -10.79
C ILE A 63 -3.60 -11.80 -10.83
N ASP A 64 -4.61 -12.01 -9.99
CA ASP A 64 -5.57 -11.01 -9.57
C ASP A 64 -5.74 -11.07 -8.05
N LEU A 65 -5.23 -10.07 -7.34
CA LEU A 65 -5.26 -9.96 -5.89
C LEU A 65 -6.07 -8.74 -5.48
N THR A 66 -7.15 -8.94 -4.73
CA THR A 66 -7.88 -7.85 -4.08
C THR A 66 -7.63 -7.87 -2.57
N LEU A 67 -7.28 -6.72 -2.01
CA LEU A 67 -7.10 -6.46 -0.58
C LEU A 67 -8.20 -5.49 -0.12
N THR A 68 -9.20 -6.00 0.59
CA THR A 68 -10.33 -5.19 1.09
C THR A 68 -10.04 -4.77 2.53
N VAL A 69 -9.98 -3.47 2.79
CA VAL A 69 -9.73 -2.93 4.15
C VAL A 69 -10.92 -3.25 5.06
N ARG A 70 -10.67 -3.96 6.16
CA ARG A 70 -11.69 -4.21 7.21
C ARG A 70 -11.61 -3.16 8.31
N ASP A 71 -10.41 -2.98 8.84
CA ASP A 71 -10.14 -2.08 9.94
C ASP A 71 -8.71 -1.54 9.87
N ILE A 72 -8.51 -0.37 10.46
CA ILE A 72 -7.19 0.24 10.61
C ILE A 72 -6.65 -0.22 11.95
N VAL A 73 -5.56 -0.99 11.89
CA VAL A 73 -4.88 -1.49 13.09
C VAL A 73 -4.05 -0.37 13.71
N HIS A 74 -3.30 0.38 12.90
CA HIS A 74 -2.56 1.56 13.34
C HIS A 74 -2.69 2.69 12.33
N ALA A 75 -2.86 3.90 12.84
CA ALA A 75 -2.80 5.15 12.09
C ALA A 75 -1.88 6.12 12.84
N HIS A 76 -0.86 6.66 12.16
CA HIS A 76 0.06 7.64 12.74
C HIS A 76 0.19 8.87 11.83
N ASP A 77 0.19 10.06 12.44
CA ASP A 77 0.71 11.27 11.80
C ASP A 77 2.24 11.24 11.93
N LEU A 78 2.93 10.95 10.82
CA LEU A 78 4.39 10.82 10.80
C LEU A 78 5.11 12.13 11.17
N LEU A 79 4.43 13.29 11.14
CA LEU A 79 5.02 14.57 11.58
C LEU A 79 5.02 14.75 13.10
N SER A 80 4.26 13.95 13.85
CA SER A 80 4.21 14.05 15.31
C SER A 80 5.50 13.59 16.00
N GLU A 81 6.36 12.86 15.30
CA GLU A 81 7.62 12.30 15.82
C GLU A 81 8.86 13.15 15.54
N ILE A 82 8.76 14.24 14.75
CA ILE A 82 9.90 15.11 14.47
C ILE A 82 10.07 16.10 15.64
N PRO A 83 11.16 16.04 16.44
CA PRO A 83 11.32 16.88 17.65
C PRO A 83 11.32 18.39 17.36
N LEU A 84 11.69 18.77 16.12
CA LEU A 84 11.77 20.15 15.65
C LEU A 84 10.41 20.71 15.17
N ALA A 85 9.41 19.86 14.91
CA ALA A 85 8.05 20.27 14.57
C ALA A 85 7.21 20.66 15.80
N GLY A 86 7.79 20.60 17.01
CA GLY A 86 7.13 21.00 18.26
C GLY A 86 7.22 22.49 18.62
N ARG A 87 7.99 23.31 17.86
CA ARG A 87 8.17 24.75 18.17
C ARG A 87 7.41 25.64 17.17
N PRO A 88 6.37 26.37 17.60
CA PRO A 88 5.81 27.46 16.80
C PRO A 88 6.90 28.51 16.54
N PRO A 89 7.01 29.09 15.32
CA PRO A 89 6.12 28.96 14.15
C PRO A 89 6.59 27.97 13.06
N LEU A 90 7.66 27.20 13.29
CA LEU A 90 8.26 26.29 12.29
C LEU A 90 7.34 25.13 11.90
N SER A 91 6.52 24.65 12.84
CA SER A 91 5.60 23.53 12.63
C SER A 91 4.51 23.83 11.60
N THR A 92 4.00 25.07 11.55
CA THR A 92 2.97 25.49 10.60
C THR A 92 3.51 25.60 9.18
N LEU A 93 4.76 26.04 9.02
CA LEU A 93 5.41 26.17 7.72
C LEU A 93 5.84 24.80 7.18
N ALA A 94 6.40 23.93 8.03
CA ALA A 94 6.75 22.56 7.67
C ALA A 94 5.53 21.73 7.26
N LYS A 95 4.40 21.85 7.99
CA LYS A 95 3.13 21.20 7.64
C LYS A 95 2.55 21.65 6.30
N LYS A 96 2.78 22.91 5.90
CA LYS A 96 2.33 23.45 4.60
C LYS A 96 3.22 23.04 3.42
N ILE A 97 4.50 22.73 3.67
CA ILE A 97 5.50 22.45 2.63
C ILE A 97 5.64 20.94 2.36
N VAL A 98 5.48 20.08 3.37
CA VAL A 98 5.81 18.64 3.26
C VAL A 98 4.58 17.74 3.05
N GLY A 99 3.36 18.25 3.30
CA GLY A 99 2.18 17.40 3.47
C GLY A 99 2.25 16.65 4.80
N ARG A 100 1.12 16.28 5.41
CA ARG A 100 1.09 15.41 6.60
C ARG A 100 1.15 13.96 6.12
N PRO A 101 2.30 13.27 6.15
CA PRO A 101 2.35 11.93 5.66
C PRO A 101 1.59 11.03 6.65
N GLY A 102 0.52 10.40 6.18
CA GLY A 102 -0.30 9.48 6.96
C GLY A 102 0.22 8.06 6.79
N TYR A 103 0.59 7.40 7.88
CA TYR A 103 0.88 5.97 7.87
C TYR A 103 -0.37 5.19 8.29
N PHE A 104 -0.74 4.21 7.47
CA PHE A 104 -1.80 3.26 7.79
C PHE A 104 -1.26 1.84 7.78
N ARG A 105 -1.60 1.08 8.83
CA ARG A 105 -1.53 -0.38 8.82
C ARG A 105 -2.96 -0.91 8.86
N PHE A 106 -3.33 -1.64 7.82
CA PHE A 106 -4.66 -2.21 7.67
C PHE A 106 -4.67 -3.69 8.06
N ARG A 107 -5.79 -4.12 8.63
CA ARG A 107 -6.21 -5.52 8.55
C ARG A 107 -7.17 -5.64 7.38
N SER A 108 -6.85 -6.55 6.47
CA SER A 108 -7.61 -6.74 5.24
C SER A 108 -8.01 -8.19 5.05
N ASP A 109 -9.15 -8.37 4.40
CA ASP A 109 -9.43 -9.62 3.71
C ASP A 109 -8.70 -9.61 2.37
N PHE A 110 -8.18 -10.77 1.96
CA PHE A 110 -7.64 -10.93 0.62
C PHE A 110 -8.42 -11.97 -0.17
N GLU A 111 -8.57 -11.71 -1.46
CA GLU A 111 -9.03 -12.65 -2.48
C GLU A 111 -7.96 -12.70 -3.56
N LEU A 112 -7.35 -13.86 -3.75
CA LEU A 112 -6.27 -14.10 -4.70
C LEU A 112 -6.71 -15.15 -5.72
N THR A 113 -6.67 -14.78 -6.99
CA THR A 113 -6.68 -15.74 -8.10
C THR A 113 -5.27 -15.82 -8.68
N LEU A 114 -4.73 -17.03 -8.77
CA LEU A 114 -3.43 -17.34 -9.36
C LEU A 114 -3.63 -18.30 -10.53
N THR A 115 -3.07 -17.98 -11.67
CA THR A 115 -2.93 -18.91 -12.79
C THR A 115 -1.58 -19.62 -12.66
N THR A 116 -1.59 -20.93 -12.45
CA THR A 116 -0.36 -21.73 -12.39
C THR A 116 0.23 -21.96 -13.79
N THR A 117 1.49 -22.38 -13.88
CA THR A 117 2.20 -22.56 -15.17
C THR A 117 1.55 -23.58 -16.10
N ASP A 118 0.75 -24.51 -15.56
CA ASP A 118 -0.06 -25.48 -16.31
C ASP A 118 -1.43 -24.90 -16.77
N GLY A 119 -1.67 -23.61 -16.56
CA GLY A 119 -2.88 -22.89 -16.96
C GLY A 119 -4.08 -23.07 -16.04
N ARG A 120 -3.90 -23.72 -14.89
CA ARG A 120 -4.98 -23.94 -13.92
C ARG A 120 -5.16 -22.72 -13.01
N GLU A 121 -6.41 -22.34 -12.77
CA GLU A 121 -6.73 -21.31 -11.79
C GLU A 121 -6.81 -21.87 -10.38
N GLU A 122 -6.21 -21.15 -9.44
CA GLU A 122 -6.35 -21.36 -8.03
C GLU A 122 -6.90 -20.12 -7.34
N ARG A 123 -7.89 -20.32 -6.47
CA ARG A 123 -8.50 -19.25 -5.67
C ARG A 123 -8.16 -19.44 -4.21
N HIS A 124 -7.64 -18.39 -3.59
CA HIS A 124 -7.26 -18.35 -2.19
C HIS A 124 -7.92 -17.15 -1.52
N THR A 125 -8.43 -17.34 -0.32
CA THR A 125 -8.98 -16.25 0.50
C THR A 125 -8.38 -16.31 1.89
N GLY A 126 -8.36 -15.17 2.57
CA GLY A 126 -7.88 -15.11 3.93
C GLY A 126 -7.76 -13.69 4.46
N ARG A 127 -6.92 -13.53 5.47
CA ARG A 127 -6.66 -12.25 6.13
C ARG A 127 -5.18 -11.91 6.08
N THR A 128 -4.89 -10.63 5.92
CA THR A 128 -3.52 -10.14 5.91
C THR A 128 -3.41 -8.78 6.59
N LEU A 129 -2.18 -8.40 6.92
CA LEU A 129 -1.82 -7.04 7.24
C LEU A 129 -1.14 -6.44 6.01
N HIS A 130 -1.48 -5.19 5.70
CA HIS A 130 -0.74 -4.43 4.70
C HIS A 130 -0.66 -2.97 5.10
N GLU A 131 0.28 -2.25 4.50
CA GLU A 131 0.66 -0.92 4.93
C GLU A 131 0.63 0.05 3.77
N MET A 132 0.29 1.30 4.06
CA MET A 132 0.27 2.39 3.11
C MET A 132 0.82 3.65 3.76
N VAL A 133 1.61 4.39 2.99
CA VAL A 133 2.05 5.75 3.35
C VAL A 133 1.42 6.71 2.37
N ALA A 134 0.48 7.54 2.84
CA ALA A 134 -0.11 8.63 2.07
C ALA A 134 0.74 9.90 2.26
N LEU A 135 1.45 10.36 1.21
CA LEU A 135 2.39 11.49 1.31
C LEU A 135 1.77 12.87 1.02
N SER A 136 0.51 12.98 0.59
CA SER A 136 -0.14 14.24 0.21
C SER A 136 -1.51 14.44 0.85
#